data_AF-A0A7C5SXD9-F1
#
_entry.id   AF-A0A7C5SXD9-F1
#
_cell.length_a   1.000
_cell.length_b   1.000
_cell.length_c   1.000
_cell.angle_alpha   90.00
_cell.angle_beta   90.00
_cell.angle_gamma   90.00
#
_symmetry.space_group_name_H-M   'P 1'
#
loop_
_entity.id
_entity.type
_entity.pdbx_description
1 polymer ?
#
loop_
_entity_poly.entity_id
_entity_poly.type
_entity_poly.pdbx_seq_one_letter_code
_entity_poly.pdbx_strand_id
1 'polypeptide(L)'
;MGKMVSVMLSDHEVAVLENFCSTHGISKSDALRLALRTLFEKRKIESKFKKALIKGAIIKEVSVSSTKVYIVGDELEIEMLG
;
A
#
# COMPACT_ATOMS: atom_id res chain seq x y z
N MET A 1 11.02 -19.48 -18.13
CA MET A 1 9.93 -20.48 -18.01
C MET A 1 9.23 -20.25 -16.68
N GLY A 2 7.93 -19.96 -16.68
CA GLY A 2 7.16 -19.69 -15.46
C GLY A 2 6.77 -20.98 -14.73
N LYS A 3 6.62 -20.91 -13.40
CA LYS A 3 6.11 -22.02 -12.58
C LYS A 3 4.60 -22.15 -12.81
N MET A 4 4.15 -23.33 -13.25
CA MET A 4 2.72 -23.63 -13.39
C MET A 4 2.16 -23.99 -12.01
N VAL A 5 1.03 -23.41 -11.64
CA VAL A 5 0.35 -23.64 -10.36
C VAL A 5 -1.11 -23.94 -10.64
N SER A 6 -1.64 -24.99 -10.01
CA SER A 6 -3.05 -25.31 -10.02
C SER A 6 -3.71 -24.72 -8.79
N VAL A 7 -4.88 -24.11 -8.96
CA VAL A 7 -5.68 -23.50 -7.90
C VAL A 7 -7.13 -23.97 -8.03
N MET A 8 -7.79 -24.20 -6.91
CA MET A 8 -9.23 -24.45 -6.89
C MET A 8 -9.96 -23.19 -6.46
N LEU A 9 -11.02 -22.88 -7.19
CA LEU A 9 -11.93 -21.77 -6.97
C LEU A 9 -13.34 -22.32 -6.94
N SER A 10 -14.22 -21.72 -6.16
CA SER A 10 -15.65 -22.00 -6.20
C SER A 10 -16.25 -21.56 -7.55
N ASP A 11 -17.40 -22.13 -7.91
CA ASP A 11 -18.09 -21.79 -9.16
C ASP A 11 -18.38 -20.28 -9.28
N HIS A 12 -18.70 -19.64 -8.15
CA HIS A 12 -18.91 -18.19 -8.10
C HIS A 12 -17.63 -17.41 -8.41
N GLU A 13 -16.50 -17.77 -7.80
CA GLU A 13 -15.21 -17.12 -8.04
C GLU A 13 -14.72 -17.32 -9.48
N VAL A 14 -14.98 -18.50 -10.06
CA VAL A 14 -14.70 -18.77 -11.47
C VAL A 14 -15.51 -17.84 -12.37
N ALA A 15 -16.81 -17.69 -12.12
CA ALA A 15 -17.66 -16.79 -12.91
C ALA A 15 -17.19 -15.33 -12.84
N VAL A 16 -16.79 -14.86 -11.66
CA VAL A 16 -16.23 -13.51 -11.48
C VAL A 16 -14.92 -13.34 -12.26
N LEU A 17 -14.01 -14.32 -12.18
CA LEU A 17 -12.75 -14.30 -12.90
C LEU A 17 -12.97 -14.29 -14.42
N GLU A 18 -13.89 -15.12 -14.91
CA GLU A 18 -14.21 -15.22 -16.35
C GLU A 18 -14.80 -13.93 -16.88
N ASN A 19 -15.74 -13.32 -16.16
CA ASN A 19 -16.31 -12.04 -16.55
C ASN A 19 -15.24 -10.93 -16.62
N PHE A 20 -14.31 -10.90 -15.65
CA PHE A 20 -13.20 -9.96 -15.64
C PHE A 20 -12.25 -10.17 -16.84
N CYS A 21 -11.90 -11.43 -17.13
CA CYS A 21 -11.06 -11.78 -18.28
C CYS A 21 -11.70 -11.37 -19.60
N SER A 22 -12.99 -11.63 -19.78
CA SER A 22 -13.74 -11.25 -20.99
C SER A 22 -13.84 -9.73 -21.16
N THR A 23 -14.04 -8.98 -20.06
CA THR A 23 -14.17 -7.52 -20.10
C THR A 23 -12.84 -6.84 -20.45
N HIS A 24 -11.72 -7.37 -19.96
CA HIS A 24 -10.40 -6.75 -20.13
C HIS A 24 -9.52 -7.39 -21.19
N GLY A 25 -9.97 -8.48 -21.83
CA GLY A 25 -9.22 -9.17 -22.89
C GLY A 25 -7.90 -9.79 -22.40
N ILE A 26 -7.86 -10.28 -21.15
CA ILE A 26 -6.65 -10.85 -20.53
C ILE A 26 -6.81 -12.32 -20.17
N SER A 27 -5.69 -13.02 -19.99
CA SER A 27 -5.72 -14.43 -19.56
C SER A 27 -6.10 -14.57 -18.09
N LYS A 28 -6.67 -15.72 -17.71
CA LYS A 28 -6.97 -16.07 -16.30
C LYS A 28 -5.73 -15.95 -15.39
N SER A 29 -4.56 -16.33 -15.90
CA SER A 29 -3.29 -16.22 -15.16
C SER A 29 -2.88 -14.76 -14.95
N ASP A 30 -3.04 -13.89 -15.94
CA ASP A 30 -2.71 -12.48 -15.82
C ASP A 30 -3.68 -11.75 -14.89
N ALA A 31 -4.97 -12.07 -14.97
CA ALA A 31 -5.98 -11.57 -14.05
C ALA A 31 -5.65 -11.92 -12.60
N LEU A 32 -5.25 -13.17 -12.32
CA LEU A 32 -4.82 -13.58 -10.97
C LEU A 32 -3.52 -12.87 -10.52
N ARG A 33 -2.55 -12.67 -11.43
CA ARG A 33 -1.34 -11.88 -11.12
C ARG A 33 -1.68 -10.44 -10.76
N LEU A 34 -2.61 -9.81 -11.48
CA LEU A 34 -3.09 -8.47 -11.18
C LEU A 34 -3.77 -8.42 -9.81
N ALA A 35 -4.68 -9.36 -9.54
CA ALA A 35 -5.36 -9.45 -8.24
C ALA A 35 -4.36 -9.61 -7.08
N LEU A 36 -3.34 -10.47 -7.23
CA LEU A 36 -2.26 -10.63 -6.27
C LEU A 36 -1.46 -9.34 -6.09
N ARG A 37 -1.09 -8.67 -7.19
CA ARG A 37 -0.37 -7.39 -7.14
C ARG A 37 -1.18 -6.34 -6.39
N THR A 38 -2.47 -6.20 -6.68
CA THR A 38 -3.37 -5.30 -5.96
C THR A 38 -3.48 -5.66 -4.48
N LEU A 39 -3.54 -6.95 -4.13
CA LEU A 39 -3.55 -7.40 -2.74
C LEU A 39 -2.23 -7.07 -2.03
N PHE A 40 -1.09 -7.24 -2.67
CA PHE A 40 0.21 -6.85 -2.12
C PHE A 40 0.38 -5.34 -2.01
N GLU A 41 -0.13 -4.56 -2.97
CA GLU A 41 -0.13 -3.11 -2.91
C GLU A 41 -1.06 -2.59 -1.82
N LYS A 42 -2.27 -3.14 -1.68
CA LYS A 42 -3.16 -2.85 -0.55
C LYS A 42 -2.53 -3.20 0.80
N ARG A 43 -1.88 -4.36 0.91
CA ARG A 43 -1.10 -4.73 2.11
C ARG A 43 0.10 -3.81 2.37
N LYS A 44 0.71 -3.24 1.33
CA LYS A 44 1.75 -2.20 1.48
C LYS A 44 1.17 -0.87 1.98
N ILE A 45 -0.07 -0.55 1.63
CA ILE A 45 -0.74 0.69 2.05
C ILE A 45 -1.29 0.56 3.48
N GLU A 46 -1.62 -0.64 3.96
CA GLU A 46 -2.01 -0.90 5.35
C GLU A 46 -0.80 -1.04 6.32
N SER A 47 0.41 -0.75 5.85
CA SER A 47 1.64 -0.93 6.62
C SER A 47 2.11 0.37 7.33
N LYS A 48 1.80 0.47 8.61
CA LYS A 48 2.71 0.90 9.70
C LYS A 48 3.24 2.34 9.75
N PHE A 49 2.81 3.26 8.91
CA PHE A 49 3.25 4.65 9.05
C PHE A 49 2.46 5.35 10.16
N LYS A 50 3.10 5.55 11.32
CA LYS A 50 2.57 6.44 12.36
C LYS A 50 2.83 7.88 11.93
N LYS A 51 1.79 8.69 11.88
CA LYS A 51 1.90 10.11 11.53
C LYS A 51 2.01 10.93 12.81
N ALA A 52 2.94 11.88 12.85
CA ALA A 52 3.03 12.87 13.91
C ALA A 52 2.95 14.25 13.26
N LEU A 53 2.16 15.13 13.86
CA LEU A 53 2.08 16.54 13.51
C LEU A 53 2.95 17.32 14.50
N ILE A 54 3.87 18.13 13.98
CA ILE A 54 4.72 19.00 14.82
C ILE A 54 4.27 20.43 14.57
N LYS A 55 3.76 21.08 15.62
CA LYS A 55 3.33 22.48 15.64
C LYS A 55 4.40 23.32 16.34
N GLY A 56 4.45 24.61 16.04
CA GLY A 56 5.25 25.57 16.77
C GLY A 56 5.00 26.99 16.27
N ALA A 57 5.38 27.98 17.07
CA ALA A 57 5.26 29.38 16.69
C ALA A 57 6.17 29.71 15.49
N ILE A 58 7.38 29.15 15.47
CA ILE A 58 8.35 29.28 14.36
C ILE A 58 9.07 27.94 14.18
N ILE A 59 9.15 27.45 12.93
CA ILE A 59 10.06 26.36 12.55
C ILE A 59 11.23 26.97 11.80
N LYS A 60 12.43 26.90 12.40
CA LYS A 60 13.66 27.47 11.86
C LYS A 60 14.39 26.50 10.94
N GLU A 61 14.45 25.22 11.30
CA GLU A 61 15.17 24.20 10.52
C GLU A 61 14.48 22.84 10.65
N VAL A 62 14.45 22.11 9.53
CA VAL A 62 14.09 20.68 9.49
C VAL A 62 15.20 19.91 8.80
N SER A 63 15.79 18.97 9.52
CA SER A 63 16.87 18.12 9.04
C SER A 63 16.47 16.65 9.15
N VAL A 64 16.60 15.91 8.04
CA VAL A 64 16.16 14.51 7.95
C VAL A 64 17.36 13.60 7.74
N SER A 65 17.41 12.54 8.55
CA SER A 65 18.36 11.44 8.42
C SER A 65 17.62 10.12 8.24
N SER A 66 18.35 9.05 7.94
CA SER A 66 17.79 7.71 7.76
C SER A 66 17.03 7.17 8.98
N THR A 67 17.25 7.71 10.17
CA THR A 67 16.65 7.22 11.43
C THR A 67 16.00 8.28 12.30
N LYS A 68 16.18 9.57 11.98
CA LYS A 68 15.74 10.69 12.82
C LYS A 68 15.33 11.89 11.98
N VAL A 69 14.32 12.60 12.46
CA VAL A 69 13.95 13.95 12.00
C VAL A 69 14.27 14.91 13.13
N TYR A 70 15.07 15.94 12.84
CA TYR A 70 15.39 17.02 13.76
C TYR A 70 14.59 18.25 13.34
N ILE A 71 13.87 18.84 14.29
CA ILE A 71 13.13 20.09 14.08
C ILE A 71 13.61 21.09 15.12
N VAL A 72 14.07 22.25 14.66
CA VAL A 72 14.49 23.37 15.50
C VAL A 72 13.51 24.51 15.30
N GLY A 73 12.96 25.02 16.40
CA GLY A 73 11.92 26.03 16.37
C GLY A 73 11.49 26.45 17.78
N ASP A 74 10.63 27.46 17.85
CA ASP A 74 10.09 27.99 19.09
C ASP A 74 8.72 27.37 19.38
N GLU A 75 8.46 27.05 20.65
CA GLU A 75 7.20 26.48 21.16
C GLU A 75 6.76 25.20 20.41
N LEU A 76 7.70 24.27 20.19
CA LEU A 76 7.42 23.03 19.46
C LEU A 76 6.53 22.06 20.28
N GLU A 77 5.44 21.59 19.67
CA GLU A 77 4.52 20.60 20.23
C GLU A 77 4.32 19.44 19.24
N ILE A 78 4.23 18.20 19.77
CA ILE A 78 4.04 16.99 18.96
C ILE A 78 2.67 16.39 19.25
N GLU A 79 1.88 16.19 18.20
CA GLU A 79 0.59 15.53 18.25
C GLU A 79 0.63 14.23 17.42
N MET A 80 0.33 13.09 18.06
CA MET A 80 0.29 11.80 17.38
C MET A 80 -1.05 11.63 16.67
N LEU A 81 -1.03 11.43 15.36
CA LEU A 81 -2.22 11.15 14.57
C LEU A 81 -2.30 9.63 14.34
N GLY A 82 -3.40 9.05 14.81
CA GLY A 82 -3.69 7.60 14.77
C GLY A 82 -3.82 7.04 13.36
#